data_AF-A0A4Y2MP18-F1
#
_entry.id   AF-A0A4Y2MP18-F1
#
_cell.length_a   1.000
_cell.length_b   1.000
_cell.length_c   1.000
_cell.angle_alpha   90.00
_cell.angle_beta   90.00
_cell.angle_gamma   90.00
#
_symmetry.space_group_name_H-M   'P 1'
#
loop_
_entity.id
_entity.type
_entity.pdbx_description
1 polymer ?
#
loop_
_entity_poly.entity_id
_entity_poly.type
_entity_poly.pdbx_seq_one_letter_code
_entity_poly.pdbx_strand_id
1 'polypeptide(L)'
;MSRLLGDLTKHNGKHHYYYRCLHRFAKDEILKEHLQYCSEHSPQHIKMPEKGQNFIKFVNVHYQHPLPYIIYADFESLIVKEVHSSGNTEIIARHEACGNAYVIIGPDGRSVKPISVYRGENTVKHFMENILKEKEELAAKLTSIVPISMTPQDELDFQSATHCSICKKALKGYRVRDHDHQTGRYRAALHSSCNIKFRLSKKIPVVLHNLKNYDGHLIMQEIGKLKDYEIS
;
A
#
# COMPACT_ATOMS: atom_id res chain seq x y z
N MET A 1 -17.08 19.30 -36.40
CA MET A 1 -16.74 19.01 -34.98
C MET A 1 -15.72 20.03 -34.52
N SER A 2 -15.78 20.51 -33.27
CA SER A 2 -14.80 21.50 -32.80
C SER A 2 -13.39 20.86 -32.76
N ARG A 3 -12.38 21.64 -33.16
CA ARG A 3 -10.96 21.24 -33.15
C ARG A 3 -10.47 20.82 -31.75
N LEU A 4 -11.22 21.20 -30.72
CA LEU A 4 -10.93 20.93 -29.31
C LEU A 4 -11.27 19.49 -28.86
N LEU A 5 -12.14 18.78 -29.59
CA LEU A 5 -12.68 17.48 -29.17
C LEU A 5 -12.25 16.30 -30.06
N GLY A 6 -11.61 16.57 -31.20
CA GLY A 6 -11.25 15.57 -32.21
C GLY A 6 -10.05 14.69 -31.85
N ASP A 7 -9.05 15.25 -31.17
CA ASP A 7 -7.74 14.59 -30.99
C ASP A 7 -7.57 13.87 -29.64
N LEU A 8 -8.64 13.76 -28.85
CA LEU A 8 -8.55 13.24 -27.48
C LEU A 8 -8.29 11.73 -27.41
N THR A 9 -8.55 10.95 -28.47
CA THR A 9 -8.22 9.51 -28.49
C THR A 9 -7.95 8.93 -29.86
N LYS A 10 -7.20 7.82 -29.87
CA LYS A 10 -6.92 6.94 -31.02
C LYS A 10 -8.06 5.98 -31.39
N HIS A 11 -9.25 6.09 -30.79
CA HIS A 11 -10.37 5.18 -31.03
C HIS A 11 -11.23 5.63 -32.23
N ASN A 12 -11.41 4.74 -33.22
CA ASN A 12 -12.07 5.03 -34.51
C ASN A 12 -13.61 4.90 -34.50
N GLY A 13 -14.24 4.65 -33.34
CA GLY A 13 -15.70 4.58 -33.22
C GLY A 13 -16.39 5.95 -33.24
N LYS A 14 -17.71 5.97 -33.43
CA LYS A 14 -18.52 7.19 -33.29
C LYS A 14 -18.44 7.70 -31.85
N HIS A 15 -18.20 9.00 -31.69
CA HIS A 15 -18.10 9.67 -30.40
C HIS A 15 -19.34 10.53 -30.18
N HIS A 16 -19.88 10.48 -28.97
CA HIS A 16 -21.05 11.26 -28.56
C HIS A 16 -20.60 12.30 -27.51
N TYR A 17 -20.91 13.57 -27.71
CA TYR A 17 -20.47 14.65 -26.83
C TYR A 17 -21.65 15.41 -26.29
N TYR A 18 -21.57 15.79 -25.01
CA TYR A 18 -22.45 16.82 -24.46
C TYR A 18 -21.70 18.15 -24.40
N TYR A 19 -22.12 19.13 -25.20
CA TYR A 19 -21.37 20.37 -25.39
C TYR A 19 -21.30 21.29 -24.16
N ARG A 20 -22.18 21.09 -23.17
CA ARG A 20 -22.18 21.90 -21.95
C ARG A 20 -21.07 21.51 -20.98
N CYS A 21 -20.81 20.21 -20.79
CA CYS A 21 -19.77 19.71 -19.91
C CYS A 21 -18.51 19.26 -20.67
N LEU A 22 -18.56 19.25 -22.00
CA LEU A 22 -17.52 18.77 -22.91
C LEU A 22 -17.08 17.32 -22.64
N HIS A 23 -17.90 16.55 -21.91
CA HIS A 23 -17.65 15.15 -21.64
C HIS A 23 -18.01 14.29 -22.85
N ARG A 24 -17.20 13.24 -23.06
CA ARG A 24 -17.33 12.32 -24.18
C ARG A 24 -17.87 10.97 -23.71
N PHE A 25 -18.81 10.44 -24.47
CA PHE A 25 -19.46 9.17 -24.22
C PHE A 25 -19.21 8.20 -25.38
N ALA A 26 -18.97 6.94 -25.04
CA ALA A 26 -18.70 5.88 -26.01
C ALA A 26 -19.97 5.41 -26.74
N LYS A 27 -21.16 5.64 -26.16
CA LYS A 27 -22.47 5.23 -26.71
C LYS A 27 -23.50 6.34 -26.55
N ASP A 28 -24.44 6.40 -27.48
CA ASP A 28 -25.57 7.34 -27.44
C ASP A 28 -26.46 7.16 -26.20
N GLU A 29 -26.66 5.92 -25.76
CA GLU A 29 -27.45 5.59 -24.56
C GLU A 29 -26.88 6.23 -23.30
N ILE A 30 -25.55 6.20 -23.15
CA ILE A 30 -24.86 6.79 -21.99
C ILE A 30 -24.92 8.32 -22.06
N LEU A 31 -24.84 8.91 -23.25
CA LEU A 31 -25.09 10.35 -23.43
C LEU A 31 -26.52 10.71 -23.01
N LYS A 32 -27.52 9.93 -23.43
CA LYS A 32 -28.92 10.16 -23.04
C LYS A 32 -29.14 10.04 -21.54
N GLU A 33 -28.53 9.07 -20.88
CA GLU A 33 -28.55 8.97 -19.41
C GLU A 33 -27.90 10.20 -18.77
N HIS A 34 -26.75 10.62 -19.28
CA HIS A 34 -26.04 11.81 -18.83
C HIS A 34 -26.84 13.12 -18.95
N LEU A 35 -27.58 13.27 -20.05
CA LEU A 35 -28.44 14.42 -20.29
C LEU A 35 -29.52 14.59 -19.21
N GLN A 36 -30.00 13.50 -18.60
CA GLN A 36 -31.06 13.55 -17.58
C GLN A 36 -30.66 14.34 -16.33
N TYR A 37 -29.36 14.37 -16.00
CA TYR A 37 -28.88 15.06 -14.80
C TYR A 37 -27.92 16.23 -15.11
N CYS A 38 -27.21 16.23 -16.25
CA CYS A 38 -26.27 17.30 -16.58
C CYS A 38 -26.93 18.51 -17.28
N SER A 39 -28.17 18.37 -17.77
CA SER A 39 -28.91 19.47 -18.39
C SER A 39 -29.53 20.44 -17.38
N GLU A 40 -29.94 19.96 -16.21
CA GLU A 40 -30.68 20.77 -15.25
C GLU A 40 -29.88 21.12 -13.99
N HIS A 41 -28.74 20.46 -13.74
CA HIS A 41 -28.03 20.60 -12.47
C HIS A 41 -26.63 21.20 -12.64
N SER A 42 -26.05 21.66 -11.53
CA SER A 42 -24.66 22.08 -11.43
C SER A 42 -23.73 20.89 -11.79
N PRO A 43 -22.44 21.09 -12.09
CA PRO A 43 -21.52 20.04 -12.56
C PRO A 43 -21.22 18.91 -11.52
N GLN A 44 -22.06 18.76 -10.50
CA GLN A 44 -21.94 17.76 -9.44
C GLN A 44 -23.20 16.87 -9.40
N HIS A 45 -23.00 15.57 -9.62
CA HIS A 45 -24.05 14.57 -9.46
C HIS A 45 -23.90 13.87 -8.10
N ILE A 46 -24.87 14.07 -7.21
CA ILE A 46 -24.88 13.46 -5.87
C ILE A 46 -25.69 12.17 -5.94
N LYS A 47 -25.02 11.01 -5.94
CA LYS A 47 -25.66 9.70 -5.84
C LYS A 47 -25.65 9.21 -4.40
N MET A 48 -26.82 9.26 -3.75
CA MET A 48 -26.98 8.67 -2.42
C MET A 48 -27.09 7.14 -2.53
N PRO A 49 -26.61 6.38 -1.52
CA PRO A 49 -26.84 4.94 -1.48
C PRO A 49 -28.34 4.63 -1.43
N GLU A 50 -28.73 3.52 -2.05
CA GLU A 50 -30.10 3.02 -1.92
C GLU A 50 -30.44 2.76 -0.45
N LYS A 51 -31.73 2.80 -0.11
CA LYS A 51 -32.22 2.54 1.24
C LYS A 51 -31.78 1.14 1.68
N GLY A 52 -30.94 1.05 2.71
CA GLY A 52 -30.33 -0.20 3.19
C GLY A 52 -28.90 -0.46 2.71
N GLN A 53 -28.38 0.29 1.72
CA GLN A 53 -26.98 0.31 1.30
C GLN A 53 -26.19 1.47 1.93
N ASN A 54 -26.83 2.24 2.81
CA ASN A 54 -26.24 3.36 3.54
C ASN A 54 -25.30 2.94 4.68
N PHE A 55 -24.98 1.65 4.81
CA PHE A 55 -24.08 1.13 5.83
C PHE A 55 -22.70 0.83 5.24
N ILE A 56 -21.70 1.56 5.72
CA ILE A 56 -20.30 1.31 5.40
C ILE A 56 -19.82 0.11 6.23
N LYS A 57 -19.11 -0.82 5.60
CA LYS A 57 -18.55 -2.00 6.25
C LYS A 57 -17.07 -2.08 5.92
N PHE A 58 -16.28 -2.55 6.88
CA PHE A 58 -14.87 -2.77 6.66
C PHE A 58 -14.67 -4.00 5.76
N VAL A 59 -14.26 -3.78 4.50
CA VAL A 59 -14.10 -4.84 3.50
C VAL A 59 -12.75 -5.54 3.63
N ASN A 60 -11.68 -4.76 3.77
CA ASN A 60 -10.30 -5.24 3.76
C ASN A 60 -9.82 -5.61 5.16
N VAL A 61 -10.46 -6.63 5.75
CA VAL A 61 -10.27 -7.08 7.14
C VAL A 61 -8.81 -7.39 7.53
N HIS A 62 -7.95 -7.75 6.58
CA HIS A 62 -6.51 -7.95 6.84
C HIS A 62 -5.77 -6.69 7.31
N TYR A 63 -6.27 -5.48 7.00
CA TYR A 63 -5.70 -4.24 7.50
C TYR A 63 -5.97 -3.98 8.99
N GLN A 64 -6.75 -4.83 9.65
CA GLN A 64 -6.90 -4.76 11.11
C GLN A 64 -5.67 -5.31 11.84
N HIS A 65 -4.85 -6.12 11.16
CA HIS A 65 -3.58 -6.56 11.73
C HIS A 65 -2.56 -5.42 11.70
N PRO A 66 -1.84 -5.16 12.81
CA PRO A 66 -0.66 -4.31 12.73
C PRO A 66 0.37 -4.95 11.79
N LEU A 67 1.18 -4.11 11.14
CA LEU A 67 2.29 -4.60 10.35
C LEU A 67 3.35 -5.18 11.30
N PRO A 68 3.82 -6.43 11.09
CA PRO A 68 4.78 -7.04 11.99
C PRO A 68 6.12 -6.31 12.06
N TYR A 69 6.56 -5.77 10.93
CA TYR A 69 7.81 -5.05 10.83
C TYR A 69 7.64 -3.82 9.95
N ILE A 70 8.27 -2.73 10.34
CA ILE A 70 8.35 -1.49 9.58
C ILE A 70 9.77 -0.94 9.70
N ILE A 71 10.33 -0.48 8.58
CA ILE A 71 11.64 0.15 8.55
C ILE A 71 11.43 1.65 8.40
N TYR A 72 12.03 2.45 9.27
CA TYR A 72 12.14 3.90 9.09
C TYR A 72 13.56 4.22 8.68
N ALA A 73 13.73 5.04 7.65
CA ALA A 73 15.04 5.39 7.12
C ALA A 73 15.10 6.86 6.71
N ASP A 74 16.31 7.41 6.73
CA ASP A 74 16.61 8.77 6.31
C ASP A 74 18.01 8.87 5.71
N PHE A 75 18.22 9.86 4.82
CA PHE A 75 19.50 10.11 4.15
C PHE A 75 20.04 11.50 4.48
N GLU A 76 21.36 11.57 4.60
CA GLU A 76 22.11 12.82 4.64
C GLU A 76 22.84 13.02 3.32
N SER A 77 22.92 14.27 2.86
CA SER A 77 23.59 14.61 1.59
C SER A 77 24.52 15.80 1.73
N LEU A 78 25.59 15.77 0.95
CA LEU A 78 26.45 16.92 0.73
C LEU A 78 26.01 17.66 -0.53
N ILE A 79 26.15 18.98 -0.51
CA ILE A 79 25.98 19.82 -1.69
C ILE A 79 27.35 19.93 -2.35
N VAL A 80 27.52 19.22 -3.46
CA VAL A 80 28.76 19.26 -4.24
C VAL A 80 28.58 20.25 -5.37
N LYS A 81 29.44 21.28 -5.41
CA LYS A 81 29.39 22.30 -6.45
C LYS A 81 29.68 21.65 -7.80
N GLU A 82 28.78 21.85 -8.74
CA GLU A 82 28.87 21.30 -10.09
C GLU A 82 28.18 22.30 -11.02
N VAL A 83 28.98 23.04 -11.79
CA VAL A 83 28.46 24.10 -12.66
C VAL A 83 28.48 23.61 -14.10
N HIS A 84 27.32 23.31 -14.66
CA HIS A 84 27.16 22.99 -16.08
C HIS A 84 25.77 23.35 -16.59
N SER A 85 25.67 23.60 -17.89
CA SER A 85 24.39 23.91 -18.55
C SER A 85 23.74 22.64 -19.08
N SER A 86 22.46 22.43 -18.74
CA SER A 86 21.61 21.39 -19.31
C SER A 86 20.41 22.06 -19.99
N GLY A 87 20.52 22.26 -21.31
CA GLY A 87 19.57 23.05 -22.09
C GLY A 87 19.56 24.51 -21.64
N ASN A 88 18.40 25.02 -21.22
CA ASN A 88 18.22 26.39 -20.72
C ASN A 88 18.44 26.51 -19.20
N THR A 89 18.79 25.41 -18.52
CA THR A 89 18.96 25.38 -17.06
C THR A 89 20.45 25.32 -16.71
N GLU A 90 20.90 26.20 -15.82
CA GLU A 90 22.23 26.12 -15.21
C GLU A 90 22.13 25.30 -13.92
N ILE A 91 22.78 24.13 -13.91
CA ILE A 91 22.95 23.33 -12.70
C ILE A 91 24.16 23.91 -11.98
N ILE A 92 24.00 24.29 -10.71
CA ILE A 92 25.05 24.94 -9.90
C ILE A 92 25.65 23.99 -8.85
N ALA A 93 24.92 22.94 -8.49
CA ALA A 93 25.31 21.94 -7.53
C ALA A 93 24.50 20.67 -7.72
N ARG A 94 25.08 19.55 -7.28
CA ARG A 94 24.40 18.27 -7.11
C ARG A 94 24.36 17.87 -5.64
N HIS A 95 23.32 17.15 -5.27
CA HIS A 95 23.19 16.57 -3.94
C HIS A 95 23.71 15.14 -3.99
N GLU A 96 24.72 14.84 -3.17
CA GLU A 96 25.36 13.53 -3.10
C GLU A 96 25.14 12.92 -1.72
N ALA A 97 24.48 11.76 -1.66
CA ALA A 97 24.23 11.07 -0.41
C ALA A 97 25.56 10.69 0.28
N CYS A 98 25.74 11.14 1.52
CA CYS A 98 26.97 10.93 2.30
C CYS A 98 26.75 10.09 3.55
N GLY A 99 25.49 9.90 3.94
CA GLY A 99 25.15 8.98 5.02
C GLY A 99 23.69 8.57 4.99
N ASN A 100 23.39 7.51 5.72
CA ASN A 100 22.03 7.07 5.97
C ASN A 100 21.90 6.57 7.40
N ALA A 101 20.66 6.50 7.87
CA ALA A 101 20.31 5.72 9.03
C ALA A 101 19.01 4.98 8.78
N TYR A 102 18.88 3.78 9.34
CA TYR A 102 17.59 3.11 9.41
C TYR A 102 17.40 2.32 10.70
N VAL A 103 16.14 2.18 11.09
CA VAL A 103 15.70 1.43 12.28
C VAL A 103 14.56 0.51 11.89
N ILE A 104 14.56 -0.71 12.45
CA ILE A 104 13.54 -1.73 12.21
C ILE A 104 12.70 -1.84 13.48
N ILE A 105 11.43 -1.47 13.38
CA ILE A 105 10.47 -1.58 14.49
C ILE A 105 9.69 -2.88 14.34
N GLY A 106 9.66 -3.66 15.42
CA GLY A 106 8.97 -4.95 15.51
C GLY A 106 7.52 -4.86 15.97
N PRO A 107 6.86 -6.02 16.16
CA PRO A 107 5.44 -6.08 16.54
C PRO A 107 5.14 -5.49 17.92
N ASP A 108 6.14 -5.41 18.78
CA ASP A 108 6.06 -4.82 20.13
C ASP A 108 6.26 -3.31 20.15
N GLY A 109 6.45 -2.68 18.98
CA GLY A 109 6.71 -1.26 18.84
C GLY A 109 8.12 -0.85 19.24
N ARG A 110 9.05 -1.81 19.43
CA ARG A 110 10.44 -1.53 19.79
C ARG A 110 11.39 -1.84 18.65
N SER A 111 12.58 -1.27 18.73
CA SER A 111 13.63 -1.57 17.77
C SER A 111 14.08 -3.02 17.91
N VAL A 112 14.09 -3.76 16.80
CA VAL A 112 14.51 -5.17 16.75
C VAL A 112 16.03 -5.30 16.88
N LYS A 113 16.77 -4.30 16.40
CA LYS A 113 18.24 -4.22 16.39
C LYS A 113 18.70 -2.81 16.75
N PRO A 114 19.97 -2.57 17.07
CA PRO A 114 20.52 -1.21 17.12
C PRO A 114 20.30 -0.47 15.81
N ILE A 115 20.22 0.86 15.87
CA ILE A 115 20.06 1.71 14.68
C ILE A 115 21.27 1.48 13.76
N SER A 116 20.99 1.17 12.49
CA SER A 116 22.02 1.04 11.48
C SER A 116 22.35 2.43 10.96
N VAL A 117 23.63 2.82 11.01
CA VAL A 117 24.10 4.11 10.52
C VAL A 117 25.27 3.86 9.60
N TYR A 118 25.25 4.49 8.43
CA TYR A 118 26.36 4.48 7.50
C TYR A 118 26.76 5.91 7.14
N ARG A 119 28.07 6.13 7.02
CA ARG A 119 28.65 7.38 6.50
C ARG A 119 29.81 7.02 5.59
N GLY A 120 29.77 7.46 4.35
CA GLY A 120 30.80 7.16 3.38
C GLY A 120 30.32 7.27 1.93
N GLU A 121 31.22 6.92 1.02
CA GLU A 121 30.93 6.85 -0.40
C GLU A 121 29.91 5.74 -0.72
N ASN A 122 29.21 5.86 -1.85
CA ASN A 122 28.22 4.86 -2.28
C ASN A 122 27.11 4.58 -1.25
N THR A 123 26.75 5.59 -0.44
CA THR A 123 25.76 5.51 0.64
C THR A 123 24.44 4.86 0.20
N VAL A 124 23.92 5.24 -0.97
CA VAL A 124 22.64 4.70 -1.48
C VAL A 124 22.76 3.22 -1.85
N LYS A 125 23.89 2.79 -2.43
CA LYS A 125 24.13 1.38 -2.74
C LYS A 125 24.20 0.54 -1.47
N HIS A 126 25.00 0.98 -0.49
CA HIS A 126 25.11 0.31 0.81
C HIS A 126 23.76 0.25 1.55
N PHE A 127 22.93 1.30 1.44
CA PHE A 127 21.56 1.28 1.93
C PHE A 127 20.76 0.12 1.33
N MET A 128 20.72 0.05 -0.01
CA MET A 128 19.89 -0.92 -0.72
C MET A 128 20.30 -2.36 -0.42
N GLU A 129 21.60 -2.64 -0.40
CA GLU A 129 22.13 -3.97 -0.03
C GLU A 129 21.71 -4.38 1.39
N ASN A 130 21.79 -3.45 2.34
CA ASN A 130 21.35 -3.72 3.72
C ASN A 130 19.83 -3.94 3.82
N ILE A 131 19.02 -3.11 3.17
CA ILE A 131 17.56 -3.28 3.18
C ILE A 131 17.15 -4.61 2.53
N LEU A 132 17.83 -5.05 1.47
CA LEU A 132 17.59 -6.34 0.83
C LEU A 132 17.94 -7.51 1.77
N LYS A 133 19.08 -7.42 2.47
CA LYS A 133 19.44 -8.42 3.49
C LYS A 133 18.42 -8.48 4.63
N GLU A 134 18.00 -7.31 5.14
CA GLU A 134 16.98 -7.23 6.18
C GLU A 134 15.62 -7.78 5.70
N LYS A 135 15.25 -7.53 4.43
CA LYS A 135 14.05 -8.12 3.81
C LYS A 135 14.09 -9.64 3.87
N GLU A 136 15.20 -10.28 3.51
CA GLU A 136 15.34 -11.73 3.54
C GLU A 136 15.19 -12.30 4.96
N GLU A 137 15.92 -11.72 5.92
CA GLU A 137 15.85 -12.14 7.33
C GLU A 137 14.44 -12.01 7.91
N LEU A 138 13.77 -10.89 7.65
CA LEU A 138 12.41 -10.63 8.13
C LEU A 138 11.36 -11.47 7.39
N ALA A 139 11.52 -11.71 6.09
CA ALA A 139 10.62 -12.56 5.32
C ALA A 139 10.65 -14.03 5.79
N ALA A 140 11.83 -14.53 6.18
CA ALA A 140 11.98 -15.84 6.78
C ALA A 140 11.20 -15.93 8.11
N LYS A 141 11.32 -14.92 8.98
CA LYS A 141 10.55 -14.83 10.24
C LYS A 141 9.04 -14.78 10.01
N LEU A 142 8.58 -14.04 8.99
CA LEU A 142 7.16 -13.92 8.65
C LEU A 142 6.56 -15.16 7.97
N THR A 143 7.40 -16.05 7.47
CA THR A 143 6.96 -17.29 6.82
C THR A 143 6.92 -18.47 7.78
N SER A 144 7.67 -18.39 8.88
CA SER A 144 7.53 -19.34 9.99
C SER A 144 6.14 -19.25 10.62
N ILE A 145 5.46 -20.40 10.77
CA ILE A 145 4.16 -20.50 11.41
C ILE A 145 4.34 -21.26 12.71
N VAL A 146 4.18 -20.57 13.83
CA VAL A 146 4.14 -21.18 15.14
C VAL A 146 2.84 -21.96 15.28
N PRO A 147 2.88 -23.25 15.65
CA PRO A 147 1.67 -24.05 15.88
C PRO A 147 0.75 -23.38 16.90
N ILE A 148 -0.56 -23.56 16.69
CA ILE A 148 -1.56 -23.00 17.60
C ILE A 148 -1.38 -23.56 19.02
N SER A 149 -1.43 -22.66 20.00
CA SER A 149 -1.45 -22.97 21.43
C SER A 149 -2.73 -22.40 22.03
N MET A 150 -3.51 -23.29 22.67
CA MET A 150 -4.82 -22.96 23.25
C MET A 150 -4.84 -23.33 24.72
N THR A 151 -5.30 -22.40 25.54
CA THR A 151 -5.66 -22.66 26.94
C THR A 151 -7.03 -23.37 27.01
N PRO A 152 -7.37 -23.99 28.16
CA PRO A 152 -8.72 -24.52 28.37
C PRO A 152 -9.83 -23.47 28.16
N GLN A 153 -9.57 -22.21 28.51
CA GLN A 153 -10.51 -21.11 28.29
C GLN A 153 -10.68 -20.80 26.80
N ASP A 154 -9.59 -20.78 26.02
CA ASP A 154 -9.66 -20.56 24.57
C ASP A 154 -10.51 -21.63 23.87
N GLU A 155 -10.42 -22.87 24.34
CA GLU A 155 -11.21 -23.97 23.79
C GLU A 155 -12.69 -23.83 24.17
N LEU A 156 -13.02 -23.38 25.39
CA LEU A 156 -14.39 -23.04 25.78
C LEU A 156 -14.95 -21.87 24.96
N ASP A 157 -14.16 -20.83 24.73
CA ASP A 157 -14.53 -19.67 23.92
C ASP A 157 -14.77 -20.07 22.47
N PHE A 158 -13.91 -20.93 21.91
CA PHE A 158 -14.11 -21.51 20.59
C PHE A 158 -15.40 -22.34 20.54
N GLN A 159 -15.64 -23.19 21.55
CA GLN A 159 -16.79 -24.08 21.59
C GLN A 159 -18.13 -23.34 21.71
N SER A 160 -18.17 -22.29 22.52
CA SER A 160 -19.36 -21.47 22.76
C SER A 160 -19.61 -20.40 21.69
N ALA A 161 -18.64 -20.11 20.82
CA ALA A 161 -18.78 -19.09 19.78
C ALA A 161 -19.93 -19.38 18.80
N THR A 162 -20.95 -18.51 18.79
CA THR A 162 -22.12 -18.60 17.90
C THR A 162 -21.99 -17.75 16.64
N HIS A 163 -21.13 -16.72 16.66
CA HIS A 163 -20.98 -15.75 15.57
C HIS A 163 -19.50 -15.54 15.23
N CYS A 164 -19.20 -15.31 13.96
CA CYS A 164 -17.84 -15.03 13.50
C CYS A 164 -17.36 -13.68 14.02
N SER A 165 -16.19 -13.64 14.65
CA SER A 165 -15.64 -12.39 15.21
C SER A 165 -15.34 -11.31 14.16
N ILE A 166 -15.13 -11.68 12.88
CA ILE A 166 -14.85 -10.75 11.79
C ILE A 166 -16.13 -10.24 11.11
N CYS A 167 -16.93 -11.12 10.51
CA CYS A 167 -18.11 -10.69 9.74
C CYS A 167 -19.38 -10.53 10.58
N LYS A 168 -19.35 -10.91 11.87
CA LYS A 168 -20.45 -10.87 12.83
C LYS A 168 -21.69 -11.70 12.45
N LYS A 169 -21.59 -12.57 11.44
CA LYS A 169 -22.66 -13.51 11.05
C LYS A 169 -22.53 -14.84 11.80
N ALA A 170 -23.64 -15.55 11.97
CA ALA A 170 -23.68 -16.84 12.65
C ALA A 170 -22.69 -17.86 12.05
N LEU A 171 -22.01 -18.60 12.92
CA LEU A 171 -21.19 -19.77 12.58
C LEU A 171 -22.13 -20.96 12.42
N LYS A 172 -22.66 -21.16 11.20
CA LYS A 172 -23.67 -22.20 10.88
C LYS A 172 -23.08 -23.63 10.83
N GLY A 173 -22.31 -24.02 11.84
CA GLY A 173 -21.61 -25.31 11.90
C GLY A 173 -20.08 -25.14 11.82
N TYR A 174 -19.48 -25.49 10.67
CA TYR A 174 -18.02 -25.53 10.53
C TYR A 174 -17.38 -24.16 10.78
N ARG A 175 -16.56 -24.08 11.81
CA ARG A 175 -15.79 -22.91 12.22
C ARG A 175 -14.32 -23.28 12.38
N VAL A 176 -13.44 -22.35 12.08
CA VAL A 176 -11.99 -22.52 12.15
C VAL A 176 -11.40 -21.71 13.30
N ARG A 177 -10.28 -22.19 13.83
CA ARG A 177 -9.52 -21.54 14.90
C ARG A 177 -8.50 -20.58 14.28
N ASP A 178 -8.82 -19.29 14.25
CA ASP A 178 -7.85 -18.26 13.88
C ASP A 178 -6.81 -18.13 14.99
N HIS A 179 -5.55 -18.00 14.60
CA HIS A 179 -4.45 -17.82 15.54
C HIS A 179 -3.36 -16.93 14.96
N ASP A 180 -2.56 -16.38 15.85
CA ASP A 180 -1.39 -15.61 15.48
C ASP A 180 -0.26 -16.54 15.03
N HIS A 181 0.18 -16.42 13.78
CA HIS A 181 1.27 -17.26 13.26
C HIS A 181 2.64 -16.96 13.88
N GLN A 182 2.83 -15.82 14.55
CA GLN A 182 4.09 -15.47 15.21
C GLN A 182 4.14 -15.91 16.67
N THR A 183 2.99 -15.96 17.36
CA THR A 183 2.93 -16.31 18.80
C THR A 183 2.23 -17.64 19.08
N GLY A 184 1.55 -18.23 18.09
CA GLY A 184 0.70 -19.41 18.26
C GLY A 184 -0.63 -19.13 18.99
N ARG A 185 -0.83 -17.92 19.53
CA ARG A 185 -1.99 -17.61 20.37
C ARG A 185 -3.29 -17.64 19.57
N TYR A 186 -4.27 -18.38 20.06
CA TYR A 186 -5.63 -18.34 19.54
C TYR A 186 -6.23 -16.93 19.60
N ARG A 187 -7.02 -16.58 18.58
CA ARG A 187 -7.64 -15.25 18.45
C ARG A 187 -9.15 -15.34 18.45
N ALA A 188 -9.73 -16.19 17.61
CA ALA A 188 -11.17 -16.25 17.43
C ALA A 188 -11.66 -17.47 16.63
N ALA A 189 -12.95 -17.76 16.80
CA ALA A 189 -13.71 -18.65 15.94
C ALA A 189 -14.21 -17.89 14.70
N LEU A 190 -13.76 -18.30 13.51
CA LEU A 190 -14.12 -17.64 12.25
C LEU A 190 -14.79 -18.60 11.26
N HIS A 191 -15.47 -18.04 10.26
CA HIS A 191 -15.71 -18.79 9.02
C HIS A 191 -14.38 -19.03 8.31
N SER A 192 -14.23 -20.17 7.63
CA SER A 192 -13.04 -20.47 6.81
C SER A 192 -12.72 -19.35 5.81
N SER A 193 -13.74 -18.82 5.12
CA SER A 193 -13.59 -17.70 4.18
C SER A 193 -13.18 -16.38 4.84
N CYS A 194 -13.57 -16.13 6.08
CA CYS A 194 -13.12 -14.97 6.84
C CYS A 194 -11.66 -15.14 7.28
N ASN A 195 -11.29 -16.33 7.75
CA ASN A 195 -9.92 -16.66 8.16
C ASN A 195 -8.90 -16.45 7.03
N ILE A 196 -9.20 -16.95 5.83
CA ILE A 196 -8.33 -16.76 4.65
C ILE A 196 -8.12 -15.27 4.32
N LYS A 197 -9.19 -14.47 4.48
CA LYS A 197 -9.13 -13.01 4.26
C LYS A 197 -8.46 -12.26 5.39
N PHE A 198 -8.45 -12.81 6.60
CA PHE A 198 -7.87 -12.23 7.81
C PHE A 198 -6.40 -12.65 8.00
N ARG A 199 -5.67 -12.80 6.89
CA ARG A 199 -4.26 -13.14 6.89
C ARG A 199 -3.38 -11.94 7.24
N LEU A 200 -2.26 -12.20 7.91
CA LEU A 200 -1.23 -11.21 8.16
C LEU A 200 -0.56 -10.76 6.85
N SER A 201 -0.27 -9.47 6.73
CA SER A 201 0.53 -8.95 5.62
C SER A 201 1.98 -9.39 5.77
N LYS A 202 2.56 -9.92 4.69
CA LYS A 202 4.00 -10.20 4.61
C LYS A 202 4.81 -9.04 4.03
N LYS A 203 4.17 -7.91 3.74
CA LYS A 203 4.85 -6.71 3.23
C LYS A 203 5.56 -6.00 4.37
N ILE A 204 6.83 -5.64 4.13
CA ILE A 204 7.66 -4.88 5.07
C ILE A 204 7.83 -3.48 4.46
N PRO A 205 7.07 -2.47 4.89
CA PRO A 205 7.25 -1.12 4.39
C PRO A 205 8.58 -0.52 4.84
N VAL A 206 9.19 0.25 3.94
CA VAL A 206 10.27 1.18 4.24
C VAL A 206 9.71 2.58 4.13
N VAL A 207 9.72 3.33 5.22
CA VAL A 207 9.19 4.69 5.31
C VAL A 207 10.35 5.66 5.38
N LEU A 208 10.39 6.60 4.44
CA LEU A 208 11.31 7.73 4.47
C LEU A 208 10.53 9.03 4.58
N HIS A 209 11.06 9.98 5.35
CA HIS A 209 10.38 11.23 5.66
C HIS A 209 10.16 12.10 4.41
N ASN A 210 11.04 12.04 3.40
CA ASN A 210 10.92 12.83 2.19
C ASN A 210 11.09 12.01 0.89
N LEU A 211 10.59 10.78 0.88
CA LEU A 211 10.69 9.87 -0.28
C LEU A 211 10.20 10.52 -1.58
N LYS A 212 9.07 11.21 -1.56
CA LYS A 212 8.44 11.74 -2.78
C LYS A 212 9.24 12.88 -3.42
N ASN A 213 9.85 13.75 -2.62
CA ASN A 213 10.41 15.01 -3.13
C ASN A 213 11.94 15.06 -3.09
N TYR A 214 12.60 14.21 -2.29
CA TYR A 214 14.04 14.28 -2.10
C TYR A 214 14.70 12.90 -2.14
N ASP A 215 14.48 12.07 -1.13
CA ASP A 215 15.20 10.79 -0.98
C ASP A 215 14.93 9.84 -2.14
N GLY A 216 13.75 9.93 -2.74
CA GLY A 216 13.40 9.16 -3.94
C GLY A 216 14.32 9.44 -5.10
N HIS A 217 14.80 10.67 -5.28
CA HIS A 217 15.75 10.98 -6.35
C HIS A 217 17.08 10.26 -6.15
N LEU A 218 17.56 10.17 -4.90
CA LEU A 218 18.78 9.44 -4.54
C LEU A 218 18.61 7.93 -4.80
N ILE A 219 17.51 7.34 -4.30
CA ILE A 219 17.24 5.90 -4.45
C ILE A 219 17.07 5.52 -5.92
N MET A 220 16.34 6.31 -6.70
CA MET A 220 16.04 6.00 -8.10
C MET A 220 17.30 5.98 -9.00
N GLN A 221 18.36 6.70 -8.63
CA GLN A 221 19.64 6.64 -9.34
C GLN A 221 20.33 5.27 -9.21
N GLU A 222 20.18 4.61 -8.06
CA GLU A 222 20.77 3.29 -7.80
C GLU A 222 19.85 2.13 -8.16
N ILE A 223 18.53 2.31 -8.06
CA ILE A 223 17.56 1.24 -8.31
C ILE A 223 17.68 0.68 -9.74
N GLY A 224 17.99 1.53 -10.73
CA GLY A 224 18.18 1.11 -12.12
C GLY A 224 19.41 0.24 -12.35
N LYS A 225 20.33 0.19 -11.38
CA LYS A 225 21.54 -0.66 -11.41
C LYS A 225 21.28 -2.03 -10.78
N LEU A 226 20.24 -2.19 -9.96
CA LEU A 226 19.82 -3.43 -9.31
C LEU A 226 18.89 -4.24 -10.22
N LYS A 227 19.41 -4.74 -11.34
CA LYS A 227 18.60 -5.42 -12.37
C LYS A 227 18.05 -6.79 -11.96
N ASP A 228 18.62 -7.40 -10.91
CA ASP A 228 18.34 -8.79 -10.53
C ASP A 228 17.35 -8.92 -9.35
N TYR A 229 16.82 -7.81 -8.82
CA TYR A 229 15.95 -7.83 -7.64
C TYR A 229 14.51 -7.43 -7.96
N GLU A 230 13.55 -8.29 -7.57
CA GLU A 230 12.14 -7.90 -7.55
C GLU A 230 11.86 -6.93 -6.38
N ILE A 231 11.55 -5.69 -6.75
CA ILE A 231 11.12 -4.62 -5.85
C ILE A 231 9.62 -4.40 -6.11
N SER A 232 8.76 -5.00 -5.29
CA SER A 232 7.28 -4.99 -5.39
C SER A 232 6.60 -4.71 -4.06
#